data_AF-A0A227J119-F1
#
_entry.id   AF-A0A227J119-F1
#
_cell.length_a   1.000
_cell.length_b   1.000
_cell.length_c   1.000
_cell.angle_alpha   90.00
_cell.angle_beta   90.00
_cell.angle_gamma   90.00
#
_symmetry.space_group_name_H-M   'P 1'
#
loop_
_entity.id
_entity.type
_entity.pdbx_description
1 polymer ?
#
loop_
_entity_poly.entity_id
_entity_poly.type
_entity_poly.pdbx_seq_one_letter_code
_entity_poly.pdbx_strand_id
1 'polypeptide(L)'
;MVFCGLVLFFLIAPILTIIPLSFNATPYFTFTEGMLNLDADAYSVRWYQEMFTNEQWLLALKNSTFIALMATLIATGLGTLAALGLANSNLP
;
A
#
# COMPACT_ATOMS: atom_id res chain seq x y z
N MET A 1 27.04 5.52 -1.18
CA MET A 1 25.84 6.35 -1.39
C MET A 1 25.15 6.05 -2.72
N VAL A 2 25.86 6.11 -3.86
CA VAL A 2 25.26 5.82 -5.19
C VAL A 2 24.58 4.45 -5.27
N PHE A 3 25.23 3.39 -4.78
CA PHE A 3 24.64 2.04 -4.73
C PHE A 3 23.32 1.98 -3.95
N CYS A 4 23.28 2.54 -2.73
CA CYS A 4 22.07 2.63 -1.92
C CYS A 4 20.96 3.41 -2.65
N GLY A 5 21.31 4.51 -3.33
CA GLY A 5 20.36 5.29 -4.12
C GLY A 5 19.72 4.50 -5.25
N LEU A 6 20.52 3.70 -5.98
CA LEU A 6 20.01 2.84 -7.06
C LEU A 6 19.09 1.74 -6.53
N VAL A 7 19.41 1.13 -5.39
CA VAL A 7 18.55 0.11 -4.76
C VAL A 7 17.20 0.72 -4.34
N LEU A 8 17.22 1.89 -3.67
CA LEU A 8 15.99 2.57 -3.28
C LEU A 8 15.16 2.98 -4.50
N PHE A 9 15.81 3.49 -5.55
CA PHE A 9 15.13 3.81 -6.81
C PHE A 9 14.47 2.57 -7.41
N PHE A 10 15.17 1.43 -7.48
CA PHE A 10 14.60 0.18 -8.01
C PHE A 10 13.39 -0.29 -7.20
N LEU A 11 13.40 -0.15 -5.87
CA LEU A 11 12.26 -0.48 -5.01
C LEU A 11 11.06 0.46 -5.21
N ILE A 12 11.31 1.74 -5.48
CA ILE A 12 10.25 2.76 -5.65
C ILE A 12 9.76 2.85 -7.11
N ALA A 13 10.58 2.46 -8.09
CA ALA A 13 10.28 2.49 -9.52
C ALA A 13 8.88 1.93 -9.89
N PRO A 14 8.44 0.75 -9.40
CA PRO A 14 7.10 0.25 -9.71
C PRO A 14 5.98 1.11 -9.11
N ILE A 15 6.22 1.80 -7.99
CA ILE A 15 5.23 2.72 -7.43
C ILE A 15 5.08 3.95 -8.32
N LEU A 16 6.20 4.47 -8.86
CA LEU A 16 6.18 5.61 -9.77
C LEU A 16 5.41 5.35 -11.06
N THR A 17 5.37 4.11 -11.55
CA THR A 17 4.57 3.76 -12.73
C THR A 17 3.08 3.61 -12.41
N ILE A 18 2.74 3.21 -11.18
CA ILE A 18 1.35 3.07 -10.73
C ILE A 18 0.68 4.43 -10.50
N ILE A 19 1.42 5.45 -10.03
CA ILE A 19 0.87 6.79 -9.77
C ILE A 19 0.15 7.39 -10.98
N PRO A 20 0.71 7.48 -12.20
CA PRO A 20 -0.04 8.02 -13.34
C PRO A 20 -1.22 7.11 -13.72
N LEU A 21 -1.07 5.79 -13.60
CA LEU A 21 -2.13 4.83 -13.90
C LEU A 21 -3.32 4.93 -12.94
N SER A 22 -3.13 5.36 -11.68
CA SER A 22 -4.24 5.58 -10.75
C SER A 22 -5.14 6.74 -11.16
N PHE A 23 -4.66 7.64 -12.02
CA PHE A 23 -5.43 8.70 -12.65
C PHE A 23 -6.02 8.29 -14.01
N ASN A 24 -5.91 7.02 -14.45
CA ASN A 24 -6.49 6.62 -15.74
C ASN A 24 -8.02 6.72 -15.70
N ALA A 25 -8.61 7.38 -16.70
CA ALA A 25 -10.07 7.50 -16.82
C ALA A 25 -10.77 6.15 -17.06
N THR A 26 -10.07 5.21 -17.70
CA THR A 26 -10.57 3.87 -18.05
C THR A 26 -10.29 2.82 -16.95
N PRO A 27 -11.06 1.73 -16.89
CA PRO A 27 -10.85 0.61 -15.95
C PRO A 27 -9.67 -0.31 -16.30
N TYR A 28 -8.76 0.14 -17.17
CA TYR A 28 -7.61 -0.65 -17.60
C TYR A 28 -6.33 -0.13 -16.94
N PHE A 29 -5.60 -1.01 -16.27
CA PHE A 29 -4.27 -0.73 -15.71
C PHE A 29 -3.18 -0.79 -16.79
N THR A 30 -3.40 -0.09 -17.91
CA THR A 30 -2.44 0.04 -19.02
C THR A 30 -2.28 1.51 -19.38
N PHE A 31 -1.11 1.88 -19.90
CA PHE A 31 -0.90 3.21 -20.46
C PHE A 31 -1.66 3.30 -21.78
N THR A 32 -2.75 4.09 -21.80
CA THR A 32 -3.54 4.33 -23.00
C THR A 32 -2.83 5.34 -23.90
N GLU A 33 -3.16 5.35 -25.20
CA GLU A 33 -2.59 6.35 -26.13
C GLU A 33 -2.88 7.79 -25.67
N GLY A 34 -4.07 8.05 -25.11
CA GLY A 34 -4.43 9.36 -24.57
C GLY A 34 -3.53 9.79 -23.40
N MET A 35 -3.16 8.89 -22.51
CA MET A 35 -2.21 9.20 -21.42
C MET A 35 -0.81 9.49 -21.94
N LEU A 36 -0.35 8.75 -22.96
CA LEU A 36 0.95 8.99 -23.59
C LEU A 36 0.98 10.33 -24.35
N ASN A 37 -0.15 10.73 -24.92
CA ASN A 37 -0.33 11.99 -25.63
C ASN A 37 -0.66 13.18 -24.71
N LEU A 38 -0.68 12.97 -23.39
CA LEU A 38 -1.04 13.99 -22.37
C LEU A 38 -2.42 14.62 -22.62
N ASP A 39 -3.36 13.83 -23.15
CA ASP A 39 -4.73 14.27 -23.35
C ASP A 39 -5.46 14.39 -22.01
N ALA A 40 -6.11 15.53 -21.78
CA ALA A 40 -6.83 15.79 -20.53
C ALA A 40 -7.97 14.79 -20.29
N ASP A 41 -8.61 14.31 -21.35
CA ASP A 41 -9.73 13.37 -21.27
C ASP A 41 -9.31 11.96 -20.81
N ALA A 42 -8.00 11.65 -20.89
CA ALA A 42 -7.45 10.37 -20.45
C ALA A 42 -7.17 10.31 -18.94
N TYR A 43 -7.20 11.45 -18.24
CA TYR A 43 -6.97 11.54 -16.80
C TYR A 43 -8.26 11.81 -16.01
N SER A 44 -8.46 11.09 -14.91
CA SER A 44 -9.63 11.22 -14.03
C SER A 44 -9.30 10.87 -12.59
N VAL A 45 -9.98 11.55 -11.65
CA VAL A 45 -9.94 11.23 -10.20
C VAL A 45 -11.07 10.30 -9.77
N ARG A 46 -11.81 9.72 -10.73
CA ARG A 46 -12.97 8.84 -10.48
C ARG A 46 -12.70 7.73 -9.46
N TRP A 47 -11.54 7.08 -9.53
CA TRP A 47 -11.17 6.00 -8.60
C TRP A 47 -11.00 6.47 -7.16
N TYR A 48 -10.45 7.67 -6.97
CA TYR A 48 -10.34 8.28 -5.65
C TYR A 48 -11.72 8.65 -5.09
N GLN A 49 -12.62 9.16 -5.93
CA GLN A 49 -14.00 9.42 -5.53
C GLN A 49 -14.71 8.11 -5.16
N GLU A 50 -14.59 7.08 -5.99
CA GLU A 50 -15.20 5.76 -5.78
C GLU A 50 -14.73 5.12 -4.46
N MET A 51 -13.45 5.29 -4.10
CA MET A 51 -12.91 4.82 -2.82
C MET A 51 -13.66 5.39 -1.59
N PHE A 52 -14.17 6.63 -1.69
CA PHE A 52 -14.91 7.28 -0.60
C PHE A 52 -16.42 7.18 -0.73
N THR A 53 -16.97 7.01 -1.94
CA THR A 53 -18.41 6.92 -2.16
C THR A 53 -18.94 5.48 -2.14
N ASN A 54 -18.09 4.49 -2.37
CA ASN A 54 -18.49 3.09 -2.39
C ASN A 54 -18.42 2.48 -0.98
N GLU A 55 -19.58 2.09 -0.45
CA GLU A 55 -19.70 1.51 0.89
C GLU A 55 -18.87 0.23 1.06
N GLN A 56 -18.73 -0.58 0.01
CA GLN A 56 -17.92 -1.81 0.06
C GLN A 56 -16.43 -1.49 0.26
N TRP A 57 -15.92 -0.46 -0.44
CA TRP A 57 -14.54 0.00 -0.27
C TRP A 57 -14.32 0.54 1.14
N LEU A 58 -15.25 1.37 1.65
CA LEU A 58 -15.15 1.95 2.98
C LEU A 58 -15.21 0.89 4.09
N LEU A 59 -16.10 -0.11 3.94
CA LEU A 59 -16.21 -1.24 4.87
C LEU A 59 -14.93 -2.09 4.85
N ALA A 60 -14.38 -2.38 3.67
CA ALA A 60 -13.14 -3.12 3.54
C ALA A 60 -11.95 -2.38 4.19
N LEU A 61 -11.84 -1.07 3.99
CA LEU A 61 -10.84 -0.23 4.65
C LEU A 61 -10.98 -0.25 6.18
N LYS A 62 -12.20 -0.12 6.69
CA LYS A 62 -12.47 -0.18 8.14
C LYS A 62 -12.10 -1.54 8.73
N ASN A 63 -12.53 -2.63 8.08
CA ASN A 63 -12.28 -3.99 8.56
C ASN A 63 -10.78 -4.31 8.56
N SER A 64 -10.08 -4.04 7.46
CA SER A 64 -8.64 -4.29 7.35
C SER A 64 -7.84 -3.47 8.35
N THR A 65 -8.15 -2.18 8.51
CA THR A 65 -7.50 -1.32 9.50
C THR A 65 -7.70 -1.84 10.93
N PHE A 66 -8.92 -2.22 11.28
CA PHE A 66 -9.22 -2.77 12.60
C PHE A 66 -8.46 -4.07 12.87
N ILE A 67 -8.49 -5.00 11.90
CA ILE A 67 -7.77 -6.29 12.00
C ILE A 67 -6.26 -6.04 12.10
N ALA A 68 -5.70 -5.15 11.30
CA ALA A 68 -4.27 -4.84 11.31
C ALA A 68 -3.81 -4.28 12.66
N LEU A 69 -4.61 -3.40 13.28
CA LEU A 69 -4.31 -2.84 14.60
C LEU A 69 -4.33 -3.91 15.70
N MET A 70 -5.39 -4.73 15.73
CA MET A 70 -5.50 -5.81 16.71
C MET A 70 -4.40 -6.84 16.54
N ALA A 71 -4.10 -7.23 15.30
CA ALA A 71 -3.02 -8.16 14.98
C ALA A 71 -1.66 -7.60 15.42
N THR A 72 -1.38 -6.31 15.17
CA THR A 72 -0.13 -5.66 15.57
C THR A 72 0.03 -5.65 17.08
N LEU A 73 -1.02 -5.28 17.83
CA LEU A 73 -0.97 -5.23 19.30
C LEU A 73 -0.74 -6.62 19.89
N ILE A 74 -1.48 -7.63 19.43
CA ILE A 74 -1.35 -9.00 19.92
C ILE A 74 0.01 -9.57 19.55
N ALA A 75 0.45 -9.44 18.29
CA ALA A 75 1.72 -9.97 17.82
C ALA A 75 2.91 -9.29 18.52
N THR A 76 2.86 -7.98 18.72
CA THR A 76 3.92 -7.24 19.43
C THR A 76 3.94 -7.61 20.90
N GLY A 77 2.78 -7.70 21.56
CA GLY A 77 2.69 -8.08 22.97
C GLY A 77 3.20 -9.50 23.21
N LEU A 78 2.66 -10.49 22.48
CA LEU A 78 3.08 -11.89 22.60
C LEU A 78 4.53 -12.08 22.16
N GLY A 79 4.95 -11.45 21.07
CA GLY A 79 6.33 -11.50 20.59
C GLY A 79 7.32 -10.92 21.60
N THR A 80 6.98 -9.81 22.26
CA THR A 80 7.81 -9.22 23.31
C THR A 80 7.91 -10.13 24.52
N LEU A 81 6.78 -10.72 24.97
CA LEU A 81 6.78 -11.67 26.10
C LEU A 81 7.59 -12.93 25.78
N ALA A 82 7.45 -13.48 24.57
CA ALA A 82 8.22 -14.64 24.13
C ALA A 82 9.71 -14.34 24.03
N ALA A 83 10.09 -13.16 23.52
CA ALA A 83 11.48 -12.72 23.45
C ALA A 83 12.10 -12.58 24.84
N LEU A 84 11.38 -12.00 25.80
CA LEU A 84 11.83 -11.90 27.19
C LEU A 84 11.95 -13.27 27.85
N GLY A 85 11.02 -14.19 27.59
CA GLY A 85 11.06 -15.57 28.09
C GLY A 85 12.27 -16.33 27.57
N LEU A 86 12.56 -16.24 26.26
CA LEU A 86 13.71 -16.92 25.65
C LEU A 86 15.06 -16.28 26.03
N ALA A 87 15.10 -14.95 26.20
CA ALA A 87 16.31 -14.23 26.59
C ALA A 87 16.73 -14.50 28.04
N ASN A 88 15.82 -14.97 28.89
CA ASN A 88 16.13 -15.33 30.26
C ASN A 88 16.60 -16.79 30.33
N SER A 89 17.91 -16.99 30.41
CA SER A 89 18.59 -18.30 30.45
C SER A 89 18.32 -19.16 31.71
N ASN A 90 17.34 -18.77 32.53
CA ASN A 90 16.99 -19.40 33.81
C ASN A 90 15.60 -20.06 33.79
N LEU A 91 15.09 -20.41 32.61
CA LEU A 91 14.18 -21.55 32.47
C LEU A 91 15.08 -22.80 32.35
N PRO A 92 14.81 -23.93 33.06
CA PRO A 92 15.47 -25.18 32.74
C PRO A 92 15.24 -25.58 31.27
#